data_AF-A0A3B9NRP6-F1
#
_entry.id   AF-A0A3B9NRP6-F1
#
_cell.length_a   1.000
_cell.length_b   1.000
_cell.length_c   1.000
_cell.angle_alpha   90.00
_cell.angle_beta   90.00
_cell.angle_gamma   90.00
#
_symmetry.space_group_name_H-M   'P 1'
#
loop_
_entity.id
_entity.type
_entity.pdbx_description
1 polymer ?
#
loop_
_entity_poly.entity_id
_entity_poly.type
_entity_poly.pdbx_seq_one_letter_code
_entity_poly.pdbx_strand_id
1 'polypeptide(L)'
;MLLPDHEIRALCAEHALIHPFNPERLNPASYDVALGSNIMIEVAETPELIRHNIATHTKEDPYWLSPGEFILAETEEIFNLPDDPAIAA
;
A
#
# COMPACT_ATOMS: atom_id res chain seq x y z
N MET A 1 21.42 -0.28 -3.00
CA MET A 1 21.59 1.07 -2.43
C MET A 1 20.22 1.53 -1.97
N LEU A 2 20.08 2.08 -0.77
CA LEU A 2 18.78 2.54 -0.27
C LEU A 2 18.60 4.01 -0.67
N LEU A 3 17.44 4.37 -1.22
CA LEU A 3 17.17 5.74 -1.64
C LEU A 3 16.90 6.62 -0.41
N PRO A 4 17.63 7.74 -0.24
CA PRO A 4 17.31 8.72 0.79
C PRO A 4 16.06 9.53 0.42
N ASP A 5 15.47 10.16 1.43
CA ASP A 5 14.26 10.99 1.35
C ASP A 5 14.24 11.99 0.17
N HIS A 6 15.31 12.73 -0.05
CA HIS A 6 15.39 13.74 -1.11
C HIS A 6 15.37 13.12 -2.52
N GLU A 7 15.93 11.92 -2.70
CA GLU A 7 15.85 11.18 -3.96
C GLU A 7 14.44 10.62 -4.18
N ILE A 8 13.83 10.02 -3.15
CA ILE A 8 12.42 9.57 -3.22
C ILE A 8 11.51 10.74 -3.60
N ARG A 9 11.71 11.90 -2.97
CA ARG A 9 10.96 13.13 -3.26
C ARG A 9 11.16 13.59 -4.71
N ALA A 10 12.40 13.58 -5.21
CA ALA A 10 12.69 13.94 -6.59
C ALA A 10 11.99 13.00 -7.58
N LEU A 11 12.05 11.68 -7.35
CA LEU A 11 11.37 10.68 -8.17
C LEU A 11 9.84 10.84 -8.15
N CYS A 12 9.25 11.19 -7.00
CA CYS A 12 7.82 11.49 -6.93
C CYS A 12 7.45 12.73 -7.74
N ALA A 13 8.30 13.76 -7.75
CA ALA A 13 8.05 15.00 -8.50
C ALA A 13 8.28 14.85 -10.02
N GLU A 14 9.31 14.11 -10.42
CA GLU A 14 9.75 14.02 -11.82
C GLU A 14 9.11 12.84 -12.56
N HIS A 15 8.85 11.74 -11.86
CA HIS A 15 8.41 10.47 -12.45
C HIS A 15 7.09 9.94 -11.90
N ALA A 16 6.42 10.69 -11.01
CA ALA A 16 5.20 10.24 -10.35
C ALA A 16 5.35 8.84 -9.72
N LEU A 17 6.51 8.59 -9.10
CA LEU A 17 6.86 7.30 -8.49
C LEU A 17 5.75 6.78 -7.55
N ILE A 18 5.14 7.68 -6.77
CA ILE A 18 4.04 7.40 -5.83
C ILE A 18 2.90 8.38 -6.12
N HIS A 19 1.68 7.88 -6.29
CA HIS A 19 0.50 8.72 -6.52
C HIS A 19 -0.73 8.24 -5.73
N PRO A 20 -1.37 9.09 -4.90
CA PRO A 20 -0.96 10.45 -4.55
C PRO A 20 0.28 10.46 -3.63
N PHE A 21 1.18 11.43 -3.83
CA PHE A 21 2.32 11.64 -2.93
C PHE A 21 1.94 12.57 -1.77
N ASN A 22 2.13 12.10 -0.53
CA ASN A 22 1.97 12.87 0.70
C ASN A 22 3.34 13.12 1.36
N PRO A 23 3.86 14.36 1.38
CA PRO A 23 5.15 14.68 2.00
C PRO A 23 5.27 14.31 3.48
N GLU A 24 4.17 14.21 4.22
CA GLU A 24 4.17 13.84 5.65
C GLU A 24 4.42 12.35 5.89
N ARG A 25 4.23 11.51 4.86
CA ARG A 25 4.51 10.07 4.90
C ARG A 25 5.93 9.71 4.46
N LEU A 26 6.72 10.71 4.05
CA LEU A 26 8.12 10.51 3.65
C LEU A 26 9.03 10.44 4.88
N ASN A 27 9.73 9.32 5.01
CA ASN A 27 10.73 9.05 6.04
C ASN A 27 12.15 9.18 5.46
N PRO A 28 13.22 9.17 6.30
CA PRO A 28 14.60 9.42 5.86
C PRO A 28 15.10 8.54 4.69
N ALA A 29 14.55 7.33 4.53
CA ALA A 29 14.87 6.44 3.43
C ALA A 29 13.73 5.43 3.14
N SER A 30 12.49 5.84 3.36
CA SER A 30 11.28 5.04 3.10
C SER A 30 10.05 5.94 2.95
N TYR A 31 8.93 5.36 2.55
CA TYR A 31 7.65 6.05 2.47
C TYR A 31 6.58 5.18 3.12
N ASP A 32 5.83 5.74 4.06
CA ASP A 32 4.72 5.04 4.71
C ASP A 32 3.52 4.97 3.75
N VAL A 33 2.99 3.76 3.54
CA VAL A 33 1.82 3.52 2.68
C VAL A 33 0.54 3.41 3.49
N ALA A 34 -0.59 3.72 2.87
CA ALA A 34 -1.90 3.52 3.47
C ALA A 34 -2.59 2.28 2.95
N LEU A 35 -3.45 1.71 3.80
CA LEU A 35 -4.32 0.59 3.46
C LEU A 35 -5.44 1.08 2.52
N GLY A 36 -5.57 0.41 1.37
CA GLY A 36 -6.67 0.65 0.45
C GLY A 36 -8.00 0.07 0.92
N SER A 37 -9.06 0.37 0.18
CA SER A 37 -10.43 0.03 0.59
C SER A 37 -10.86 -1.41 0.29
N ASN A 38 -10.08 -2.16 -0.49
CA ASN A 38 -10.43 -3.52 -0.85
C ASN A 38 -9.45 -4.53 -0.26
N ILE A 39 -10.03 -5.63 0.21
CA ILE A 39 -9.31 -6.82 0.65
C ILE A 39 -9.84 -8.04 -0.10
N MET A 40 -9.11 -9.13 -0.08
CA MET A 40 -9.55 -10.43 -0.56
C MET A 40 -9.39 -11.45 0.56
N ILE A 41 -10.47 -12.14 0.89
CA ILE A 41 -10.57 -13.03 2.06
C ILE A 41 -10.59 -14.48 1.58
N GLU A 42 -9.82 -15.34 2.24
CA GLU A 42 -9.89 -16.79 2.05
C GLU A 42 -11.11 -17.34 2.80
N VAL A 43 -11.95 -18.10 2.10
CA VAL A 43 -13.12 -18.78 2.69
C VAL A 43 -13.04 -20.28 2.42
N ALA A 44 -13.53 -21.11 3.34
CA ALA A 44 -13.36 -22.56 3.26
C ALA A 44 -14.15 -23.20 2.11
N GLU A 45 -15.19 -22.52 1.63
CA GLU A 45 -16.15 -23.03 0.65
C GLU A 45 -15.62 -22.99 -0.79
N THR A 46 -14.60 -22.19 -1.08
CA THR A 46 -14.05 -22.02 -2.44
C THR A 46 -12.54 -21.80 -2.41
N PRO A 47 -11.79 -22.32 -3.40
CA PRO A 47 -10.37 -22.00 -3.54
C PRO A 47 -10.10 -20.54 -3.98
N GLU A 48 -11.12 -19.81 -4.41
CA GLU A 48 -10.99 -18.40 -4.83
C GLU A 48 -11.08 -17.44 -3.63
N LEU A 49 -10.25 -16.40 -3.62
CA LEU A 49 -10.37 -15.34 -2.63
C LEU A 49 -11.56 -14.42 -2.98
N ILE A 50 -12.39 -14.11 -1.98
CA ILE A 50 -13.56 -13.25 -2.17
C ILE A 50 -13.18 -11.81 -1.91
N ARG A 51 -13.43 -10.93 -2.89
CA ARG A 51 -13.20 -9.49 -2.74
C ARG A 51 -14.23 -8.89 -1.78
N HIS A 52 -13.74 -8.15 -0.79
CA HIS A 52 -14.54 -7.44 0.21
C HIS A 52 -14.10 -5.98 0.30
N ASN A 53 -15.06 -5.06 0.44
CA ASN A 53 -14.79 -3.64 0.55
C ASN A 53 -14.94 -3.19 2.01
N ILE A 54 -13.90 -2.57 2.55
CA ILE A 54 -13.82 -2.10 3.93
C ILE A 54 -13.94 -0.57 4.05
N ALA A 55 -14.35 0.15 3.00
CA ALA A 55 -14.38 1.63 2.99
C ALA A 55 -15.31 2.25 4.05
N THR A 56 -16.27 1.48 4.57
CA THR A 56 -17.19 1.92 5.63
C THR A 56 -16.60 1.80 7.03
N HIS A 57 -15.48 1.08 7.20
CA HIS A 57 -14.80 0.96 8.49
C HIS A 57 -14.02 2.24 8.79
N THR A 58 -13.94 2.56 10.08
CA THR A 58 -13.30 3.78 10.58
C THR A 58 -12.33 3.44 11.70
N LYS A 59 -11.64 4.44 12.26
CA LYS A 59 -10.80 4.22 13.43
C LYS A 59 -11.61 3.81 14.66
N GLU A 60 -12.82 4.36 14.80
CA GLU A 60 -13.75 4.07 15.89
C GLU A 60 -14.49 2.73 15.69
N ASP A 61 -14.64 2.29 14.44
CA ASP A 61 -15.24 1.01 14.04
C ASP A 61 -14.36 0.30 12.98
N PRO A 62 -13.24 -0.32 13.40
CA PRO A 62 -12.25 -0.87 12.49
C PRO A 62 -12.68 -2.24 11.93
N TYR A 63 -12.09 -2.61 10.79
CA TYR A 63 -12.18 -3.98 10.30
C TYR A 63 -11.35 -4.90 11.21
N TRP A 64 -12.00 -5.88 11.84
CA TRP A 64 -11.35 -6.82 12.75
C TRP A 64 -10.85 -8.04 11.99
N LEU A 65 -9.53 -8.25 11.99
CA LEU A 65 -8.91 -9.48 11.50
C LEU A 65 -8.77 -10.48 12.66
N SER A 66 -9.38 -11.65 12.52
CA SER A 66 -9.37 -12.68 13.55
C SER A 66 -7.99 -13.37 13.64
N PRO A 67 -7.60 -13.91 14.80
CA PRO A 67 -6.34 -14.66 14.92
C PRO A 67 -6.28 -15.84 13.94
N GLY A 68 -5.25 -15.87 13.11
CA GLY A 68 -5.06 -16.90 12.09
C GLY A 68 -5.82 -16.67 10.78
N GLU A 69 -6.59 -15.58 10.68
CA GLU A 69 -7.22 -15.17 9.42
C GLU A 69 -6.16 -14.61 8.46
N PHE A 70 -6.31 -14.94 7.18
CA PHE A 70 -5.44 -14.51 6.10
C PHE A 70 -6.23 -13.69 5.08
N ILE A 71 -5.69 -12.52 4.73
CA ILE A 71 -6.26 -11.64 3.71
C ILE A 71 -5.16 -11.12 2.78
N LEU A 72 -5.54 -10.80 1.54
CA LEU A 72 -4.76 -9.91 0.69
C LEU A 72 -5.35 -8.51 0.76
N ALA A 73 -4.50 -7.49 0.78
CA ALA A 73 -4.89 -6.10 0.78
C ALA A 73 -4.16 -5.34 -0.34
N GLU A 74 -4.65 -4.14 -0.63
CA GLU A 74 -4.03 -3.20 -1.57
C GLU A 74 -3.53 -1.95 -0.82
N THR A 75 -2.59 -1.22 -1.42
CA THR A 75 -2.23 0.13 -0.99
C THR A 75 -3.22 1.15 -1.55
N GLU A 76 -3.41 2.27 -0.85
CA GLU A 76 -4.14 3.43 -1.39
C GLU A 76 -3.35 4.07 -2.54
N GLU A 77 -2.02 4.09 -2.41
CA GLU A 77 -1.13 4.65 -3.41
C GLU A 77 -0.91 3.71 -4.61
N ILE A 78 -0.73 4.31 -5.79
CA ILE A 78 -0.26 3.67 -7.01
C ILE A 78 1.23 3.93 -7.16
N PHE A 79 2.00 2.87 -7.39
CA PHE A 79 3.44 2.93 -7.59
C PHE A 79 3.81 2.79 -9.07
N ASN A 80 4.51 3.79 -9.62
CA ASN A 80 5.04 3.78 -10.98
C ASN A 80 6.56 3.61 -10.93
N LEU A 81 7.01 2.37 -10.71
CA LEU A 81 8.43 2.07 -10.57
C LEU A 81 9.13 2.21 -11.94
N PRO A 82 10.21 3.01 -12.07
CA PRO A 82 11.03 3.02 -13.28
C PRO A 82 11.77 1.69 -13.44
N ASP A 83 12.21 1.37 -14.66
CA ASP A 83 13.07 0.20 -14.97
C ASP A 83 14.52 0.37 -14.43
N ASP A 84 14.66 0.79 -13.18
CA ASP A 84 15.94 0.94 -12.48
C ASP A 84 16.07 -0.14 -11.40
N PRO A 85 17.15 -0.95 -11.40
CA PRO A 85 17.39 -1.98 -10.37
C PRO A 85 17.49 -1.45 -8.94
N ALA A 86 17.66 -0.14 -8.73
CA ALA A 86 17.64 0.49 -7.40
C ALA A 86 16.21 0.67 -6.84
N ILE A 87 15.18 0.57 -7.67
CA ILE A 87 13.77 0.77 -7.33
C ILE A 87 13.01 -0.52 -7.69
N ALA A 88 13.22 -1.57 -6.88
CA ALA A 88 12.50 -2.82 -7.01
C ALA A 88 11.38 -2.90 -5.96
N ALA A 89 10.20 -3.39 -6.37
CA ALA A 89 9.04 -3.65 -5.51
C ALA A 89 9.34 -4.71 -4.43
#